data_AF-A0A258CZS0-F1
#
_entry.id   AF-A0A258CZS0-F1
#
_cell.length_a   1.000
_cell.length_b   1.000
_cell.length_c   1.000
_cell.angle_alpha   90.00
_cell.angle_beta   90.00
_cell.angle_gamma   90.00
#
_symmetry.space_group_name_H-M   'P 1'
#
loop_
_entity.id
_entity.type
_entity.pdbx_description
1 polymer ?
#
loop_
_entity_poly.entity_id
_entity_poly.type
_entity_poly.pdbx_seq_one_letter_code
_entity_poly.pdbx_strand_id
1 'polypeptide(L)'
;MTTGKFDGEAFFAALDAERVSRSLTWKKVAEQARVPASTLTRMSQGRRPDVDSLAALCTWSGLAAGNFSRTGDSKPEGASPLAQLTTLLRADPNLSKEGVQALEAIIKTAYQQMRKQP
;
A
#
# COMPACT_ATOMS: atom_id res chain seq x y z
N MET A 1 18.86 21.36 -0.67
CA MET A 1 17.71 20.83 -1.41
C MET A 1 17.37 19.47 -0.81
N THR A 2 16.33 19.40 0.01
CA THR A 2 15.96 18.16 0.70
C THR A 2 15.26 17.25 -0.30
N THR A 3 15.99 16.29 -0.87
CA THR A 3 15.39 15.24 -1.70
C THR A 3 14.40 14.49 -0.84
N GLY A 4 13.09 14.72 -1.06
CA GLY A 4 12.05 13.87 -0.49
C GLY A 4 12.37 12.43 -0.89
N LYS A 5 12.80 11.62 0.07
CA LYS A 5 13.16 10.22 -0.21
C LYS A 5 11.87 9.48 -0.52
N PHE A 6 11.76 8.93 -1.73
CA PHE A 6 10.71 8.00 -2.11
C PHE A 6 10.77 6.74 -1.24
N ASP A 7 9.63 6.36 -0.67
CA ASP A 7 9.46 5.18 0.16
C ASP A 7 9.10 3.97 -0.72
N GLY A 8 10.13 3.29 -1.21
CA GLY A 8 9.97 2.14 -2.10
C GLY A 8 9.39 0.91 -1.42
N GLU A 9 9.60 0.77 -0.11
CA GLU A 9 9.05 -0.34 0.69
C GLU A 9 7.55 -0.17 0.86
N ALA A 10 7.10 1.03 1.26
CA ALA A 10 5.68 1.35 1.34
C ALA A 10 4.99 1.22 -0.03
N PHE A 11 5.64 1.64 -1.11
CA PHE A 11 5.11 1.46 -2.46
C PHE A 11 4.97 -0.01 -2.85
N PHE A 12 5.99 -0.84 -2.57
CA PHE A 12 5.93 -2.27 -2.87
C PHE A 12 4.85 -2.99 -2.04
N ALA A 13 4.69 -2.63 -0.76
CA ALA A 13 3.62 -3.17 0.09
C ALA A 13 2.22 -2.80 -0.44
N ALA A 14 2.03 -1.56 -0.90
CA ALA A 14 0.78 -1.13 -1.52
C ALA A 14 0.49 -1.87 -2.84
N LEU A 15 1.52 -2.11 -3.66
CA LEU A 15 1.40 -2.95 -4.86
C LEU A 15 1.04 -4.40 -4.51
N ASP A 16 1.58 -4.94 -3.42
CA ASP A 16 1.27 -6.29 -2.96
C ASP A 16 -0.20 -6.41 -2.52
N ALA A 17 -0.71 -5.40 -1.80
CA ALA A 17 -2.12 -5.33 -1.43
C ALA A 17 -3.04 -5.34 -2.68
N GLU A 18 -2.69 -4.57 -3.71
CA GLU A 18 -3.45 -4.55 -4.97
C GLU A 18 -3.31 -5.86 -5.78
N ARG A 19 -2.14 -6.49 -5.72
CA ARG A 19 -1.94 -7.81 -6.30
C ARG A 19 -2.83 -8.86 -5.63
N VAL A 20 -2.93 -8.83 -4.30
CA VAL A 20 -3.75 -9.75 -3.49
C VAL A 20 -5.23 -9.49 -3.73
N SER A 21 -5.68 -8.23 -3.78
CA SER A 21 -7.08 -7.88 -4.06
C SER A 21 -7.56 -8.45 -5.40
N ARG A 22 -6.68 -8.46 -6.41
CA ARG A 22 -6.93 -9.04 -7.74
C ARG A 22 -6.62 -10.53 -7.85
N SER A 23 -6.19 -11.20 -6.77
CA SER A 23 -5.78 -12.62 -6.76
C SER A 23 -4.70 -12.98 -7.79
N LEU A 24 -3.72 -12.08 -8.00
CA LEU A 24 -2.68 -12.24 -9.02
C LEU A 24 -1.35 -12.75 -8.46
N THR A 25 -0.57 -13.42 -9.31
CA THR A 25 0.85 -13.71 -9.05
C THR A 25 1.72 -12.54 -9.48
N TRP A 26 2.92 -12.41 -8.90
CA TRP A 26 3.88 -11.37 -9.33
C TRP A 26 4.25 -11.46 -10.81
N LYS A 27 4.28 -12.69 -11.37
CA LYS A 27 4.48 -12.89 -12.80
C LYS A 27 3.36 -12.21 -13.63
N LYS A 28 2.11 -12.34 -13.18
CA LYS A 28 0.97 -11.69 -13.84
C LYS A 28 0.97 -10.18 -13.67
N VAL A 29 1.42 -9.67 -12.52
CA VAL A 29 1.63 -8.22 -12.32
C VAL A 29 2.66 -7.69 -13.32
N ALA A 30 3.82 -8.34 -13.45
CA ALA A 30 4.86 -7.94 -14.40
C ALA A 30 4.33 -7.89 -15.84
N GLU A 31 3.60 -8.92 -16.26
CA GLU A 31 2.98 -9.02 -17.57
C GLU A 31 1.96 -7.89 -17.82
N GLN A 32 1.05 -7.65 -16.88
CA GLN A 32 0.00 -6.64 -17.01
C GLN A 32 0.54 -5.20 -16.94
N ALA A 33 1.47 -4.94 -16.03
CA ALA A 33 2.13 -3.65 -15.89
C ALA A 33 3.21 -3.43 -16.95
N ARG A 34 3.53 -4.43 -17.78
CA ARG A 34 4.58 -4.39 -18.81
C ARG A 34 5.95 -4.00 -18.25
N VAL A 35 6.28 -4.53 -17.07
CA VAL A 35 7.59 -4.36 -16.45
C VAL A 35 8.36 -5.68 -16.41
N PRO A 36 9.70 -5.67 -16.47
CA PRO A 36 10.49 -6.88 -16.28
C PRO A 36 10.23 -7.50 -14.90
N ALA A 37 10.06 -8.83 -14.84
CA ALA A 37 9.85 -9.53 -13.55
C ALA A 37 11.00 -9.27 -12.55
N SER A 38 12.23 -9.09 -13.04
CA SER A 38 13.39 -8.73 -12.24
C SER A 38 13.27 -7.37 -11.55
N THR A 39 12.45 -6.45 -12.08
CA THR A 39 12.15 -5.19 -11.39
C THR A 39 11.38 -5.45 -10.11
N LEU A 40 10.35 -6.31 -10.14
CA LEU A 40 9.58 -6.67 -8.94
C LEU A 40 10.41 -7.45 -7.92
N THR A 41 11.28 -8.35 -8.36
CA THR A 41 12.22 -9.06 -7.47
C THR A 41 13.19 -8.09 -6.79
N ARG A 42 13.71 -7.10 -7.52
CA ARG A 42 14.59 -6.08 -6.92
C ARG A 42 13.82 -5.20 -5.93
N MET A 43 12.56 -4.87 -6.23
CA MET A 43 11.70 -4.11 -5.33
C MET A 43 11.37 -4.87 -4.05
N SER A 44 11.12 -6.18 -4.12
CA SER A 44 10.93 -7.00 -2.91
C SER A 44 12.18 -7.08 -2.03
N GLN A 45 13.35 -6.72 -2.57
CA GLN A 45 14.62 -6.62 -1.84
C GLN A 45 14.93 -5.17 -1.41
N GLY A 46 13.94 -4.26 -1.48
CA GLY A 46 14.06 -2.87 -1.05
C GLY A 46 14.72 -1.94 -2.08
N ARG A 47 14.99 -2.40 -3.31
CA ARG A 47 15.50 -1.52 -4.37
C ARG A 47 14.37 -0.70 -4.97
N ARG A 48 14.66 0.55 -5.31
CA ARG A 48 13.67 1.43 -5.95
C ARG A 48 13.49 1.07 -7.43
N PRO A 49 12.27 1.18 -7.98
CA PRO A 49 12.06 1.13 -9.42
C PRO A 49 12.69 2.35 -10.09
N ASP A 50 13.08 2.20 -11.35
CA ASP A 50 13.32 3.35 -12.23
C ASP A 50 12.01 4.10 -12.55
N VAL A 51 12.13 5.27 -13.17
CA VAL A 51 10.99 6.17 -13.43
C VAL A 51 9.94 5.52 -14.32
N ASP A 52 10.36 4.78 -15.34
CA ASP A 52 9.46 4.13 -16.29
C ASP A 52 8.68 2.99 -15.63
N SER A 53 9.39 2.15 -14.87
CA SER A 53 8.78 1.06 -14.10
C SER A 53 7.81 1.61 -13.05
N LEU A 54 8.16 2.72 -12.38
CA LEU A 54 7.29 3.38 -11.42
C LEU A 54 6.00 3.87 -12.09
N ALA A 55 6.11 4.58 -13.22
CA ALA A 55 4.95 5.09 -13.96
C ALA A 55 4.03 3.96 -14.44
N ALA A 56 4.62 2.88 -14.95
CA ALA A 56 3.87 1.70 -15.41
C ALA A 56 3.13 1.00 -14.25
N LEU A 57 3.78 0.83 -13.10
CA LEU A 57 3.19 0.21 -11.92
C LEU A 57 2.11 1.10 -11.27
N CYS A 58 2.31 2.41 -11.23
CA CYS A 58 1.28 3.38 -10.81
C CYS A 58 0.05 3.30 -11.72
N THR A 59 0.25 3.22 -13.04
CA THR A 59 -0.85 3.09 -14.00
C THR A 59 -1.63 1.79 -13.80
N TRP A 60 -0.93 0.67 -13.59
CA TRP A 60 -1.55 -0.64 -13.37
C TRP A 60 -2.34 -0.73 -12.05
N SER A 61 -1.79 -0.16 -10.98
CA SER A 61 -2.36 -0.24 -9.63
C SER A 61 -3.36 0.87 -9.29
N GLY A 62 -3.34 1.98 -10.02
CA GLY A 62 -4.06 3.20 -9.65
C GLY A 62 -3.43 3.98 -8.49
N LEU A 63 -2.24 3.59 -8.01
CA LEU A 63 -1.53 4.26 -6.93
C LEU A 63 -0.83 5.53 -7.42
N ALA A 64 -0.87 6.59 -6.62
CA ALA A 64 -0.13 7.82 -6.89
C ALA A 64 1.27 7.80 -6.24
N ALA A 65 2.33 7.95 -7.05
CA ALA A 65 3.72 8.00 -6.55
C ALA A 65 3.96 9.11 -5.50
N GLY A 66 3.18 10.19 -5.56
CA GLY A 66 3.22 11.28 -4.58
C GLY A 66 2.93 10.83 -3.15
N ASN A 67 2.07 9.81 -2.97
CA ASN A 67 1.71 9.27 -1.66
C ASN A 67 2.89 8.59 -0.95
N PHE A 68 3.92 8.22 -1.70
CA PHE A 68 5.12 7.54 -1.22
C PHE A 68 6.33 8.48 -1.20
N SER A 69 6.14 9.75 -1.56
CA SER A 69 7.19 10.76 -1.49
C SER A 69 7.09 11.47 -0.16
N ARG A 70 8.09 11.31 0.71
CA ARG A 70 8.12 12.01 2.00
C ARG A 70 8.35 13.51 1.76
N THR A 71 7.27 14.26 1.61
CA THR A 71 7.23 15.71 1.84
C THR A 71 7.00 15.91 3.34
N GLY A 72 7.81 16.78 3.96
CA GLY A 72 7.93 16.86 5.42
C GLY A 72 6.60 17.04 6.16
N ASP A 73 6.49 16.35 7.30
CA ASP A 73 5.65 16.63 8.48
C ASP A 73 4.24 17.19 8.27
N SER A 74 3.56 16.78 7.20
CA SER A 74 2.13 17.02 7.09
C SER A 74 1.43 16.03 8.00
N LYS A 75 1.08 16.49 9.21
CA LYS A 75 0.18 15.76 10.11
C LYS A 75 -1.08 15.44 9.29
N PRO A 76 -1.55 14.18 9.22
CA PRO A 76 -2.76 13.88 8.48
C PRO A 76 -3.91 14.72 9.04
N GLU A 77 -4.36 15.73 8.29
CA GLU A 77 -5.57 16.46 8.61
C GLU A 77 -6.74 15.52 8.36
N GLY A 78 -7.44 15.12 9.41
CA GLY A 78 -8.62 14.26 9.30
C GLY A 78 -8.75 13.21 10.40
N ALA A 79 -9.63 12.25 10.14
CA ALA A 79 -9.88 11.12 11.04
C ALA A 79 -8.59 10.29 11.24
N SER A 80 -8.48 9.62 12.39
CA SER A 80 -7.32 8.76 12.67
C SER A 80 -7.16 7.68 11.59
N PRO A 81 -5.94 7.19 11.31
CA PRO A 81 -5.72 6.12 10.34
C PRO A 81 -6.58 4.88 10.62
N LEU A 82 -6.80 4.58 11.91
CA LEU A 82 -7.67 3.48 12.33
C LEU A 82 -9.13 3.72 11.91
N ALA A 83 -9.64 4.94 12.07
CA ALA A 83 -10.99 5.29 11.63
C ALA A 83 -11.13 5.19 10.10
N GLN A 84 -10.17 5.73 9.35
CA GLN A 84 -10.16 5.64 7.88
C GLN A 84 -10.18 4.18 7.41
N LEU A 85 -9.36 3.32 8.01
CA LEU A 85 -9.31 1.89 7.69
C LEU A 85 -10.65 1.20 7.98
N THR A 86 -11.28 1.47 9.12
CA THR A 86 -12.60 0.89 9.44
C THR A 86 -13.68 1.33 8.45
N THR A 87 -13.62 2.57 7.97
CA THR A 87 -14.52 3.07 6.91
C THR A 87 -14.30 2.33 5.60
N LEU A 88 -13.05 2.12 5.19
CA LEU A 88 -12.71 1.37 3.97
C LEU A 88 -13.20 -0.07 4.02
N LEU A 89 -12.96 -0.77 5.14
CA LEU A 89 -13.42 -2.17 5.31
C LEU A 89 -14.95 -2.29 5.24
N ARG A 90 -15.69 -1.33 5.79
CA ARG A 90 -17.16 -1.31 5.72
C ARG A 90 -17.71 -0.97 4.34
N ALA A 91 -16.92 -0.27 3.53
CA ALA A 91 -17.31 0.11 2.17
C ALA A 91 -16.99 -0.98 1.14
N ASP A 92 -16.20 -2.01 1.49
CA ASP A 92 -15.84 -3.09 0.58
C ASP A 92 -17.03 -4.05 0.36
N PRO A 93 -17.59 -4.12 -0.86
CA PRO A 93 -18.72 -5.01 -1.15
C PRO A 93 -18.35 -6.50 -1.15
N ASN A 94 -17.05 -6.84 -1.15
CA ASN A 94 -16.59 -8.23 -1.17
C ASN A 94 -16.46 -8.85 0.23
N LEU A 95 -16.68 -8.08 1.29
CA LEU A 95 -16.60 -8.56 2.68
C LEU A 95 -17.99 -8.79 3.28
N SER A 96 -18.17 -9.91 3.97
CA SER A 96 -19.37 -10.15 4.78
C SER A 96 -19.38 -9.27 6.02
N LYS A 97 -20.56 -9.02 6.60
CA LYS A 97 -20.69 -8.22 7.83
C LYS A 97 -19.87 -8.81 8.97
N GLU A 98 -19.89 -10.13 9.10
CA GLU A 98 -19.13 -10.89 10.09
C GLU A 98 -17.63 -10.78 9.84
N GLY A 99 -17.20 -10.85 8.57
CA GLY A 99 -15.80 -10.67 8.17
C GLY A 99 -15.28 -9.28 8.49
N VAL A 100 -16.06 -8.24 8.20
CA VAL A 100 -15.73 -6.85 8.56
C VAL A 100 -15.56 -6.71 10.07
N GLN A 101 -16.48 -7.26 10.87
CA GLN A 101 -16.39 -7.20 12.33
C GLN A 101 -15.15 -7.91 12.88
N ALA A 102 -14.83 -9.09 12.33
CA ALA A 102 -13.64 -9.84 12.72
C ALA A 102 -12.35 -9.08 12.40
N LEU A 103 -12.23 -8.53 11.18
CA LEU A 103 -11.07 -7.72 10.78
C LEU A 103 -10.93 -6.47 11.63
N GLU A 104 -12.03 -5.75 11.90
CA GLU A 104 -12.01 -4.59 12.78
C GLU A 104 -11.50 -4.95 14.19
N ALA A 105 -11.95 -6.07 14.76
CA ALA A 105 -11.53 -6.51 16.08
C ALA A 105 -10.02 -6.82 16.12
N ILE A 106 -9.53 -7.56 15.13
CA ILE A 106 -8.10 -7.92 15.01
C ILE A 106 -7.25 -6.64 14.89
N ILE A 107 -7.63 -5.74 13.98
CA ILE A 107 -6.84 -4.54 13.70
C ILE A 107 -6.86 -3.57 14.88
N LYS A 108 -8.02 -3.33 15.50
CA LYS A 108 -8.13 -2.47 16.69
C LYS A 108 -7.26 -3.00 17.84
N THR A 109 -7.30 -4.32 18.07
CA THR A 109 -6.50 -4.96 19.12
C THR A 109 -5.01 -4.82 18.85
N ALA A 110 -4.56 -5.16 17.64
CA ALA A 110 -3.16 -5.05 17.25
C ALA A 110 -2.67 -3.59 17.31
N TYR A 111 -3.48 -2.64 16.83
CA TYR A 111 -3.15 -1.22 16.87
C TYR A 111 -2.96 -0.71 18.30
N GLN A 112 -3.83 -1.12 19.24
CA GLN A 112 -3.72 -0.73 20.65
C GLN A 112 -2.46 -1.29 21.32
N GLN A 113 -2.08 -2.54 21.03
CA GLN A 113 -0.90 -3.18 21.61
C GLN A 113 0.42 -2.62 21.06
N MET A 114 0.47 -2.29 19.77
CA MET A 114 1.69 -1.86 19.08
C MET A 114 1.90 -0.35 19.05
N ARG A 115 0.85 0.44 19.36
CA ARG A 115 1.02 1.89 19.47
C ARG A 115 1.93 2.18 20.65
N LYS A 116 3.06 2.85 20.40
CA LYS A 116 3.93 3.38 21.46
C LYS A 116 3.06 4.21 22.41
N GLN A 117 2.99 3.80 23.68
CA GLN A 117 2.39 4.63 24.72
C GLN A 117 3.20 5.94 24.77
N PRO A 118 2.53 7.09 24.92
CA PRO A 118 3.21 8.37 25.08
C PRO A 118 4.12 8.38 26.31
#